data_AF-A0A1G2URN2-F1
#
_entry.id   AF-A0A1G2URN2-F1
#
_cell.length_a   1.000
_cell.length_b   1.000
_cell.length_c   1.000
_cell.angle_alpha   90.00
_cell.angle_beta   90.00
_cell.angle_gamma   90.00
#
_symmetry.space_group_name_H-M   'P 1'
#
loop_
_entity.id
_entity.type
_entity.pdbx_description
1 polymer ?
#
loop_
_entity_poly.entity_id
_entity_poly.type
_entity_poly.pdbx_seq_one_letter_code
_entity_poly.pdbx_strand_id
1 'polypeptide(L)'
;MKNKLLLSVTTIILCVLPVISLAETSTSTDHQNRKTTIKDEVEAKKETIKQNLQTKKEEIKDSVEKTRQNAANKIVDRINQFVQNIITRYEAAINRLETLSARIDSRITKMEDKNIDVTIGKDLLATAKIKIETAKISTAGIASTTDNMIFGTTTVIVKENFQAIKSQIEKAKEDIKNAHAALVDVVNSLKPGDNKLRNSSASSTATTSKEHD
;
A
#
# COMPACT_ATOMS: atom_id res chain seq x y z
N MET A 1 -18.63 -65.63 70.02
CA MET A 1 -19.49 -66.47 70.88
C MET A 1 -19.90 -67.72 70.10
N LYS A 2 -19.57 -68.89 70.67
CA LYS A 2 -20.20 -70.21 70.52
C LYS A 2 -20.14 -70.92 69.15
N ASN A 3 -19.09 -71.74 69.00
CA ASN A 3 -19.16 -73.04 68.31
C ASN A 3 -20.16 -73.97 69.02
N LYS A 4 -20.99 -74.67 68.24
CA LYS A 4 -21.52 -76.02 68.51
C LYS A 4 -21.69 -76.69 67.14
N LEU A 5 -20.88 -77.67 66.73
CA LEU A 5 -20.78 -79.05 67.20
C LEU A 5 -21.85 -79.97 66.58
N LEU A 6 -21.34 -80.93 65.78
CA LEU A 6 -21.72 -82.35 65.64
C LEU A 6 -22.57 -82.87 64.47
N LEU A 7 -22.19 -84.12 64.13
CA LEU A 7 -22.73 -85.18 63.28
C LEU A 7 -22.33 -85.14 61.78
N SER A 8 -21.86 -86.21 61.14
CA SER A 8 -21.48 -87.58 61.54
C SER A 8 -21.23 -88.38 60.23
N VAL A 9 -20.08 -89.09 60.13
CA VAL A 9 -19.94 -90.51 59.68
C VAL A 9 -20.47 -90.84 58.26
N THR A 10 -19.71 -91.28 57.24
CA THR A 10 -18.93 -92.54 57.05
C THR A 10 -18.36 -92.50 55.61
N THR A 11 -17.05 -92.53 55.36
CA THR A 11 -16.26 -93.68 54.85
C THR A 11 -16.84 -94.50 53.68
N ILE A 12 -16.09 -94.59 52.57
CA ILE A 12 -15.66 -95.80 51.80
C ILE A 12 -14.77 -95.32 50.62
N ILE A 13 -13.43 -95.41 50.76
CA ILE A 13 -12.51 -96.34 50.06
C ILE A 13 -12.35 -95.99 48.57
N LEU A 14 -11.31 -95.25 48.17
CA LEU A 14 -9.95 -95.73 47.82
C LEU A 14 -9.95 -96.82 46.75
N CYS A 15 -9.69 -96.44 45.48
CA CYS A 15 -8.92 -97.25 44.54
C CYS A 15 -8.40 -96.42 43.35
N VAL A 16 -7.09 -96.14 43.39
CA VAL A 16 -6.14 -96.28 42.27
C VAL A 16 -6.18 -95.23 41.14
N LEU A 17 -5.27 -94.23 41.23
CA LEU A 17 -4.60 -93.55 40.09
C LEU A 17 -3.98 -94.59 39.14
N PRO A 18 -3.68 -94.33 37.84
CA PRO A 18 -3.20 -93.03 37.33
C PRO A 18 -3.56 -92.70 35.86
N VAL A 19 -3.65 -91.42 35.49
CA VAL A 19 -3.07 -90.95 34.20
C VAL A 19 -2.57 -89.52 34.38
N ILE A 20 -1.26 -89.35 34.20
CA ILE A 20 -0.60 -88.07 33.99
C ILE A 20 -1.15 -87.49 32.68
N SER A 21 -1.92 -86.42 32.74
CA SER A 21 -2.19 -85.57 31.58
C SER A 21 -1.53 -84.23 31.80
N LEU A 22 -0.55 -83.95 30.94
CA LEU A 22 0.10 -82.66 30.73
C LEU A 22 -0.91 -81.50 30.86
N ALA A 23 -0.68 -80.62 31.81
CA ALA A 23 -1.32 -79.32 31.85
C ALA A 23 -0.50 -78.34 31.01
N GLU A 24 -0.79 -78.26 29.70
CA GLU A 24 -0.32 -77.18 28.85
C GLU A 24 -1.33 -76.02 28.86
N THR A 25 -0.87 -74.89 29.41
CA THR A 25 -1.03 -73.52 28.90
C THR A 25 -2.41 -73.04 28.43
N SER A 26 -3.04 -72.12 29.17
CA SER A 26 -4.14 -71.28 28.62
C SER A 26 -4.24 -69.86 29.20
N THR A 27 -3.22 -69.34 29.88
CA THR A 27 -3.24 -67.97 30.45
C THR A 27 -2.14 -67.04 29.93
N SER A 28 -1.25 -67.49 29.04
CA SER A 28 -0.22 -66.65 28.41
C SER A 28 -0.64 -66.07 27.05
N THR A 29 -1.41 -66.82 26.27
CA THR A 29 -1.74 -66.50 24.87
C THR A 29 -2.71 -65.32 24.74
N ASP A 30 -3.67 -65.21 25.66
CA ASP A 30 -4.66 -64.12 25.70
C ASP A 30 -4.03 -62.77 26.10
N HIS A 31 -3.10 -62.81 27.06
CA HIS A 31 -2.42 -61.60 27.52
C HIS A 31 -1.41 -61.05 26.49
N GLN A 32 -0.81 -61.91 25.67
CA GLN A 32 0.04 -61.52 24.53
C GLN A 32 -0.79 -60.97 23.37
N ASN A 33 -1.90 -61.61 22.99
CA ASN A 33 -2.80 -61.12 21.93
C ASN A 33 -3.48 -59.79 22.28
N ARG A 34 -3.82 -59.57 23.55
CA ARG A 34 -4.33 -58.26 24.01
C ARG A 34 -3.26 -57.17 23.98
N LYS A 35 -1.98 -57.52 24.13
CA LYS A 35 -0.86 -56.56 24.11
C LYS A 35 -0.43 -56.19 22.68
N THR A 36 -0.55 -57.12 21.73
CA THR A 36 -0.30 -56.87 20.30
C THR A 36 -1.41 -56.02 19.68
N THR A 37 -2.68 -56.36 19.92
CA THR A 37 -3.84 -55.59 19.44
C THR A 37 -3.86 -54.15 19.95
N ILE A 38 -3.54 -53.91 21.24
CA ILE A 38 -3.42 -52.54 21.78
C ILE A 38 -2.22 -51.81 21.16
N LYS A 39 -1.11 -52.48 20.87
CA LYS A 39 0.04 -51.88 20.18
C LYS A 39 -0.32 -51.44 18.76
N ASP A 40 -0.98 -52.30 18.01
CA ASP A 40 -1.39 -52.03 16.62
C ASP A 40 -2.42 -50.90 16.57
N GLU A 41 -3.35 -50.85 17.53
CA GLU A 41 -4.34 -49.77 17.63
C GLU A 41 -3.70 -48.42 18.03
N VAL A 42 -2.67 -48.45 18.87
CA VAL A 42 -1.89 -47.25 19.25
C VAL A 42 -1.02 -46.77 18.09
N GLU A 43 -0.41 -47.67 17.31
CA GLU A 43 0.34 -47.29 16.10
C GLU A 43 -0.58 -46.74 15.02
N ALA A 44 -1.73 -47.36 14.77
CA ALA A 44 -2.74 -46.84 13.85
C ALA A 44 -3.25 -45.46 14.27
N LYS A 45 -3.52 -45.24 15.57
CA LYS A 45 -3.90 -43.91 16.10
C LYS A 45 -2.78 -42.89 15.96
N LYS A 46 -1.52 -43.27 16.22
CA LYS A 46 -0.37 -42.39 16.02
C LYS A 46 -0.21 -41.97 14.56
N GLU A 47 -0.35 -42.90 13.63
CA GLU A 47 -0.20 -42.61 12.20
C GLU A 47 -1.33 -41.70 11.70
N THR A 48 -2.56 -41.95 12.17
CA THR A 48 -3.72 -41.10 11.88
C THR A 48 -3.55 -39.69 12.45
N ILE A 49 -3.02 -39.55 13.67
CA ILE A 49 -2.73 -38.24 14.28
C ILE A 49 -1.63 -37.52 13.48
N LYS A 50 -0.59 -38.23 13.06
CA LYS A 50 0.53 -37.67 12.30
C LYS A 50 0.09 -37.17 10.92
N GLN A 51 -0.73 -37.95 10.22
CA GLN A 51 -1.35 -37.56 8.96
C GLN A 51 -2.25 -36.33 9.11
N ASN A 52 -3.13 -36.32 10.14
CA ASN A 52 -3.98 -35.16 10.44
C ASN A 52 -3.20 -33.90 10.81
N LEU A 53 -2.08 -34.05 11.53
CA LEU A 53 -1.21 -32.93 11.89
C LEU A 53 -0.50 -32.38 10.65
N GLN A 54 -0.12 -33.25 9.71
CA GLN A 54 0.52 -32.85 8.46
C GLN A 54 -0.45 -32.14 7.52
N THR A 55 -1.66 -32.69 7.32
CA THR A 55 -2.72 -32.03 6.53
C THR A 55 -3.11 -30.69 7.14
N LYS A 56 -3.30 -30.61 8.47
CA LYS A 56 -3.56 -29.31 9.13
C LYS A 56 -2.43 -28.31 8.96
N LYS A 57 -1.17 -28.75 8.99
CA LYS A 57 -0.01 -27.86 8.74
C LYS A 57 0.01 -27.33 7.31
N GLU A 58 -0.28 -28.18 6.34
CA GLU A 58 -0.38 -27.80 4.92
C GLU A 58 -1.55 -26.85 4.69
N GLU A 59 -2.75 -27.15 5.23
CA GLU A 59 -3.92 -26.27 5.16
C GLU A 59 -3.67 -24.90 5.82
N ILE A 60 -3.02 -24.86 6.99
CA ILE A 60 -2.66 -23.60 7.65
C ILE A 60 -1.66 -22.82 6.80
N LYS A 61 -0.65 -23.50 6.24
CA LYS A 61 0.36 -22.85 5.39
C LYS A 61 -0.29 -22.25 4.14
N ASP A 62 -1.14 -23.00 3.46
CA ASP A 62 -1.87 -22.54 2.28
C ASP A 62 -2.84 -21.40 2.61
N SER A 63 -3.55 -21.49 3.74
CA SER A 63 -4.45 -20.43 4.21
C SER A 63 -3.68 -19.15 4.55
N VAL A 64 -2.51 -19.26 5.18
CA VAL A 64 -1.65 -18.11 5.51
C VAL A 64 -1.10 -17.47 4.22
N GLU A 65 -0.62 -18.27 3.27
CA GLU A 65 -0.09 -17.80 1.99
C GLU A 65 -1.17 -17.07 1.18
N LYS A 66 -2.37 -17.66 1.08
CA LYS A 66 -3.53 -17.07 0.40
C LYS A 66 -3.99 -15.77 1.06
N THR A 67 -4.02 -15.74 2.40
CA THR A 67 -4.39 -14.52 3.15
C THR A 67 -3.35 -13.42 2.94
N ARG A 68 -2.06 -13.77 2.90
CA ARG A 68 -0.95 -12.85 2.65
C ARG A 68 -1.00 -12.26 1.24
N GLN A 69 -1.23 -13.08 0.21
CA GLN A 69 -1.41 -12.59 -1.17
C GLN A 69 -2.63 -11.69 -1.31
N ASN A 70 -3.78 -12.09 -0.74
CA ASN A 70 -4.99 -11.26 -0.79
C ASN A 70 -4.81 -9.92 -0.08
N ALA A 71 -4.08 -9.89 1.03
CA ALA A 71 -3.75 -8.65 1.73
C ALA A 71 -2.82 -7.75 0.91
N ALA A 72 -1.78 -8.33 0.29
CA ALA A 72 -0.86 -7.59 -0.57
C ALA A 72 -1.60 -6.95 -1.76
N ASN A 73 -2.41 -7.73 -2.49
CA ASN A 73 -3.16 -7.22 -3.64
C ASN A 73 -4.10 -6.06 -3.25
N LYS A 74 -4.83 -6.19 -2.14
CA LYS A 74 -5.72 -5.11 -1.64
C LYS A 74 -4.96 -3.83 -1.29
N ILE A 75 -3.72 -3.94 -0.80
CA ILE A 75 -2.90 -2.76 -0.50
C ILE A 75 -2.46 -2.09 -1.80
N VAL A 76 -2.02 -2.86 -2.79
CA VAL A 76 -1.63 -2.34 -4.12
C VAL A 76 -2.80 -1.63 -4.78
N ASP A 77 -3.99 -2.23 -4.78
CA ASP A 77 -5.20 -1.61 -5.35
C ASP A 77 -5.52 -0.27 -4.67
N ARG A 78 -5.42 -0.20 -3.34
CA ARG A 78 -5.63 1.05 -2.59
C ARG A 78 -4.60 2.10 -2.92
N ILE A 79 -3.33 1.72 -3.07
CA ILE A 79 -2.25 2.65 -3.45
C ILE A 79 -2.52 3.19 -4.86
N ASN A 80 -2.85 2.32 -5.81
CA ASN A 80 -3.16 2.72 -7.18
C ASN A 80 -4.35 3.67 -7.23
N GLN A 81 -5.45 3.34 -6.55
CA GLN A 81 -6.62 4.23 -6.45
C GLN A 81 -6.27 5.57 -5.81
N PHE A 82 -5.47 5.57 -4.74
CA PHE A 82 -5.02 6.79 -4.09
C PHE A 82 -4.18 7.66 -5.03
N VAL A 83 -3.20 7.06 -5.72
CA VAL A 83 -2.33 7.74 -6.68
C VAL A 83 -3.13 8.35 -7.82
N GLN A 84 -4.04 7.59 -8.42
CA GLN A 84 -4.89 8.07 -9.51
C GLN A 84 -5.73 9.28 -9.09
N ASN A 85 -6.35 9.21 -7.90
CA ASN A 85 -7.10 10.34 -7.35
C ASN A 85 -6.23 11.60 -7.16
N ILE A 86 -4.96 11.43 -6.76
CA ILE A 86 -4.02 12.55 -6.62
C ILE A 86 -3.65 13.12 -7.98
N ILE A 87 -3.31 12.28 -8.96
CA ILE A 87 -2.97 12.70 -10.32
C ILE A 87 -4.13 13.51 -10.92
N THR A 88 -5.36 13.00 -10.87
CA THR A 88 -6.54 13.71 -11.39
C THR A 88 -6.71 15.09 -10.73
N ARG A 89 -6.49 15.20 -9.42
CA ARG A 89 -6.57 16.49 -8.71
C ARG A 89 -5.48 17.45 -9.14
N TYR A 90 -4.26 16.98 -9.34
CA TYR A 90 -3.12 17.79 -9.76
C TYR A 90 -3.25 18.24 -11.21
N GLU A 91 -3.69 17.37 -12.12
CA GLU A 91 -4.01 17.75 -13.50
C GLU A 91 -5.11 18.82 -13.55
N ALA A 92 -6.16 18.67 -12.73
CA ALA A 92 -7.19 19.69 -12.63
C ALA A 92 -6.65 21.01 -12.04
N ALA A 93 -5.68 20.98 -11.13
CA ALA A 93 -5.02 22.19 -10.63
C ALA A 93 -4.17 22.85 -11.72
N ILE A 94 -3.38 22.07 -12.47
CA ILE A 94 -2.56 22.53 -13.59
C ILE A 94 -3.44 23.18 -14.67
N ASN A 95 -4.55 22.56 -15.06
CA ASN A 95 -5.46 23.11 -16.05
C ASN A 95 -6.01 24.49 -15.63
N ARG A 96 -6.30 24.67 -14.34
CA ARG A 96 -6.69 25.99 -13.80
C ARG A 96 -5.55 27.01 -13.90
N LEU A 97 -4.30 26.61 -13.64
CA LEU A 97 -3.13 27.47 -13.80
C LEU A 97 -2.91 27.87 -15.27
N GLU A 98 -3.08 26.95 -16.21
CA GLU A 98 -3.00 27.24 -17.66
C GLU A 98 -4.09 28.22 -18.09
N THR A 99 -5.32 28.00 -17.61
CA THR A 99 -6.44 28.92 -17.86
C THR A 99 -6.15 30.32 -17.31
N LEU A 100 -5.57 30.41 -16.10
CA LEU A 100 -5.15 31.69 -15.54
C LEU A 100 -4.03 32.35 -16.36
N SER A 101 -3.03 31.58 -16.77
CA SER A 101 -1.94 32.03 -17.63
C SER A 101 -2.47 32.64 -18.94
N ALA A 102 -3.39 31.95 -19.63
CA ALA A 102 -4.02 32.45 -20.86
C ALA A 102 -4.84 33.73 -20.62
N ARG A 103 -5.57 33.82 -19.50
CA ARG A 103 -6.32 35.03 -19.14
C ARG A 103 -5.40 36.21 -18.83
N ILE A 104 -4.26 35.96 -18.19
CA ILE A 104 -3.25 36.98 -17.91
C ILE A 104 -2.63 37.45 -19.23
N ASP A 105 -2.30 36.54 -20.14
CA ASP A 105 -1.78 36.88 -21.48
C ASP A 105 -2.74 37.84 -22.21
N SER A 106 -4.04 37.49 -22.24
CA SER A 106 -5.07 38.36 -22.83
C SER A 106 -5.17 39.73 -22.16
N ARG A 107 -4.96 39.81 -20.84
CA ARG A 107 -4.96 41.09 -20.11
C ARG A 107 -3.73 41.92 -20.41
N ILE A 108 -2.55 41.28 -20.53
CA ILE A 108 -1.32 41.94 -20.96
C ILE A 108 -1.54 42.58 -22.32
N THR A 109 -2.05 41.85 -23.32
CA THR A 109 -2.35 42.43 -24.65
C THR A 109 -3.26 43.66 -24.54
N LYS A 110 -4.35 43.58 -23.77
CA LYS A 110 -5.27 44.71 -23.56
C LYS A 110 -4.63 45.91 -22.83
N MET A 111 -3.58 45.68 -22.04
CA MET A 111 -2.81 46.75 -21.39
C MET A 111 -1.84 47.40 -22.38
N GLU A 112 -1.24 46.63 -23.28
CA GLU A 112 -0.40 47.12 -24.37
C GLU A 112 -1.19 48.01 -25.33
N ASP A 113 -2.41 47.61 -25.70
CA ASP A 113 -3.32 48.42 -26.52
C ASP A 113 -3.62 49.79 -25.90
N LYS A 114 -3.46 49.90 -24.57
CA LYS A 114 -3.65 51.13 -23.79
C LYS A 114 -2.33 51.85 -23.50
N ASN A 115 -1.23 51.44 -24.13
CA ASN A 115 0.12 51.97 -23.92
C ASN A 115 0.61 51.89 -22.46
N ILE A 116 0.17 50.88 -21.71
CA ILE A 116 0.67 50.59 -20.36
C ILE A 116 1.92 49.71 -20.50
N ASP A 117 2.97 50.01 -19.75
CA ASP A 117 4.17 49.17 -19.74
C ASP A 117 3.88 47.82 -19.05
N VAL A 118 4.18 46.73 -19.74
CA VAL A 118 3.96 45.36 -19.28
C VAL A 118 5.23 44.51 -19.37
N THR A 119 6.39 45.13 -19.62
CA THR A 119 7.66 44.44 -19.89
C THR A 119 7.97 43.40 -18.80
N ILE A 120 7.95 43.83 -17.53
CA ILE A 120 8.19 42.95 -16.37
C ILE A 120 7.14 41.83 -16.29
N GLY A 121 5.87 42.17 -16.54
CA GLY A 121 4.77 41.19 -16.48
C GLY A 121 4.90 40.09 -17.53
N LYS A 122 5.43 40.41 -18.73
CA LYS A 122 5.70 39.42 -19.79
C LYS A 122 6.81 38.45 -19.38
N ASP A 123 7.90 38.96 -18.82
CA ASP A 123 9.03 38.13 -18.39
C ASP A 123 8.63 37.19 -17.23
N LEU A 124 7.88 37.72 -16.26
CA LEU A 124 7.31 36.92 -15.18
C LEU A 124 6.32 35.88 -15.70
N LEU A 125 5.52 36.21 -16.73
CA LEU A 125 4.57 35.26 -17.32
C LEU A 125 5.29 34.11 -18.03
N ALA A 126 6.39 34.40 -18.72
CA ALA A 126 7.24 33.35 -19.31
C ALA A 126 7.79 32.42 -18.21
N THR A 127 8.28 32.97 -17.10
CA THR A 127 8.73 32.20 -15.94
C THR A 127 7.62 31.34 -15.34
N ALA A 128 6.42 31.90 -15.21
CA ALA A 128 5.26 31.16 -14.72
C ALA A 128 4.86 30.01 -15.65
N LYS A 129 4.87 30.23 -16.97
CA LYS A 129 4.61 29.18 -17.99
C LYS A 129 5.62 28.03 -17.88
N ILE A 130 6.91 28.32 -17.66
CA ILE A 130 7.93 27.29 -17.41
C ILE A 130 7.61 26.48 -16.15
N LYS A 131 7.25 27.15 -15.04
CA LYS A 131 6.92 26.45 -13.78
C LYS A 131 5.66 25.58 -13.89
N ILE A 132 4.66 26.01 -14.68
CA ILE A 132 3.48 25.18 -15.00
C ILE A 132 3.92 23.91 -15.74
N GLU A 133 4.84 24.02 -16.69
CA GLU A 133 5.36 22.86 -17.42
C GLU A 133 6.16 21.92 -16.49
N THR A 134 7.00 22.46 -15.60
CA THR A 134 7.66 21.67 -14.55
C THR A 134 6.65 20.91 -13.69
N ALA A 135 5.55 21.54 -13.31
CA ALA A 135 4.48 20.89 -12.53
C ALA A 135 3.81 19.74 -13.31
N LYS A 136 3.61 19.87 -14.63
CA LYS A 136 3.13 18.77 -15.49
C LYS A 136 4.09 17.61 -15.50
N ILE A 137 5.37 17.88 -15.76
CA ILE A 137 6.42 16.86 -15.80
C ILE A 137 6.48 16.11 -14.47
N SER A 138 6.46 16.82 -13.34
CA SER A 138 6.46 16.20 -12.01
C SER A 138 5.21 15.35 -11.74
N THR A 139 4.03 15.81 -12.18
CA THR A 139 2.77 15.08 -12.04
C THR A 139 2.78 13.79 -12.89
N ALA A 140 3.23 13.87 -14.15
CA ALA A 140 3.42 12.70 -15.01
C ALA A 140 4.46 11.73 -14.43
N GLY A 141 5.48 12.24 -13.74
CA GLY A 141 6.46 11.43 -13.03
C GLY A 141 5.86 10.58 -11.90
N ILE A 142 4.71 10.96 -11.32
CA ILE A 142 4.00 10.14 -10.32
C ILE A 142 3.49 8.84 -10.97
N ALA A 143 2.84 8.95 -12.13
CA ALA A 143 2.35 7.79 -12.88
C ALA A 143 3.51 6.87 -13.26
N SER A 144 4.57 7.43 -13.87
CA SER A 144 5.75 6.67 -14.24
C SER A 144 6.42 5.95 -13.05
N THR A 145 6.53 6.63 -11.90
CA THR A 145 7.07 6.01 -10.68
C THR A 145 6.20 4.85 -10.20
N THR A 146 4.88 4.97 -10.33
CA THR A 146 3.92 3.94 -9.89
C THR A 146 3.91 2.75 -10.84
N ASP A 147 3.92 2.98 -12.14
CA ASP A 147 3.88 1.94 -13.18
C ASP A 147 5.17 1.08 -13.20
N ASN A 148 6.31 1.70 -12.88
CA ASN A 148 7.60 1.00 -12.80
C ASN A 148 7.79 0.19 -11.50
N MET A 149 6.87 0.31 -10.52
CA MET A 149 7.00 -0.39 -9.25
C MET A 149 6.41 -1.80 -9.29
N ILE A 150 7.27 -2.78 -9.05
CA ILE A 150 6.85 -4.14 -8.74
C ILE A 150 6.52 -4.19 -7.25
N PHE A 151 5.23 -4.29 -6.92
CA PHE A 151 4.81 -4.53 -5.55
C PHE A 151 5.07 -6.00 -5.18
N GLY A 152 6.08 -6.22 -4.33
CA GLY A 152 6.41 -7.55 -3.81
C GLY A 152 5.40 -8.08 -2.77
N THR A 153 5.51 -9.36 -2.43
CA THR A 153 4.68 -10.05 -1.40
C THR A 153 5.07 -9.74 0.05
N THR A 154 6.05 -8.84 0.25
CA THR A 154 6.55 -8.47 1.58
C THR A 154 6.29 -7.00 1.88
N THR A 155 5.83 -6.74 3.10
CA THR A 155 5.44 -5.40 3.58
C THR A 155 6.56 -4.36 3.52
N VAL A 156 7.82 -4.79 3.61
CA VAL A 156 9.00 -3.91 3.50
C VAL A 156 9.11 -3.29 2.11
N ILE A 157 9.03 -4.11 1.06
CA ILE A 157 9.12 -3.66 -0.35
C ILE A 157 7.96 -2.69 -0.67
N VAL A 158 6.74 -3.02 -0.23
CA VAL A 158 5.57 -2.16 -0.42
C VAL A 158 5.76 -0.79 0.25
N LYS A 159 6.37 -0.75 1.44
CA LYS A 159 6.63 0.50 2.18
C LYS A 159 7.66 1.38 1.48
N GLU A 160 8.76 0.81 1.01
CA GLU A 160 9.81 1.53 0.29
C GLU A 160 9.28 2.13 -1.02
N ASN A 161 8.56 1.32 -1.80
CA ASN A 161 7.87 1.75 -3.01
C ASN A 161 6.90 2.92 -2.72
N PHE A 162 6.09 2.80 -1.68
CA PHE A 162 5.17 3.86 -1.29
C PHE A 162 5.87 5.15 -0.86
N GLN A 163 7.05 5.08 -0.22
CA GLN A 163 7.83 6.27 0.12
C GLN A 163 8.33 7.01 -1.12
N ALA A 164 8.78 6.29 -2.14
CA ALA A 164 9.19 6.89 -3.41
C ALA A 164 8.01 7.56 -4.14
N ILE A 165 6.84 6.90 -4.20
CA ILE A 165 5.60 7.52 -4.72
C ILE A 165 5.26 8.80 -3.94
N LYS A 166 5.31 8.74 -2.60
CA LYS A 166 5.03 9.88 -1.75
C LYS A 166 5.98 11.06 -2.00
N SER A 167 7.27 10.78 -2.15
CA SER A 167 8.27 11.81 -2.48
C SER A 167 7.92 12.51 -3.79
N GLN A 168 7.56 11.75 -4.82
CA GLN A 168 7.16 12.30 -6.11
C GLN A 168 5.86 13.12 -6.03
N ILE A 169 4.89 12.69 -5.22
CA ILE A 169 3.65 13.44 -4.95
C ILE A 169 3.95 14.79 -4.28
N GLU A 170 4.85 14.82 -3.29
CA GLU A 170 5.22 16.07 -2.61
C GLU A 170 6.00 17.00 -3.55
N LYS A 171 6.90 16.46 -4.39
CA LYS A 171 7.58 17.25 -5.42
C LYS A 171 6.58 17.90 -6.39
N ALA A 172 5.64 17.13 -6.94
CA ALA A 172 4.63 17.67 -7.84
C ALA A 172 3.76 18.74 -7.17
N LYS A 173 3.40 18.54 -5.89
CA LYS A 173 2.67 19.53 -5.09
C LYS A 173 3.43 20.84 -4.94
N GLU A 174 4.72 20.77 -4.66
CA GLU A 174 5.58 21.94 -4.54
C GLU A 174 5.71 22.67 -5.87
N ASP A 175 5.92 21.95 -6.97
CA ASP A 175 5.99 22.54 -8.31
C ASP A 175 4.68 23.25 -8.71
N ILE A 176 3.51 22.68 -8.37
CA ILE A 176 2.20 23.32 -8.56
C ILE A 176 2.08 24.61 -7.74
N LYS A 177 2.54 24.60 -6.48
CA LYS A 177 2.53 25.80 -5.62
C LYS A 177 3.45 26.88 -6.17
N ASN A 178 4.63 26.50 -6.65
CA ASN A 178 5.60 27.41 -7.25
C ASN A 178 5.07 28.04 -8.54
N ALA A 179 4.37 27.26 -9.37
CA ALA A 179 3.69 27.77 -10.56
C ALA A 179 2.58 28.78 -10.19
N HIS A 180 1.76 28.47 -9.17
CA HIS A 180 0.75 29.40 -8.67
C HIS A 180 1.38 30.70 -8.13
N ALA A 181 2.41 30.61 -7.31
CA ALA A 181 3.11 31.77 -6.77
C ALA A 181 3.66 32.67 -7.88
N ALA A 182 4.28 32.09 -8.91
CA ALA A 182 4.76 32.85 -10.06
C ALA A 182 3.63 33.57 -10.82
N LEU A 183 2.46 32.95 -10.99
CA LEU A 183 1.31 33.65 -11.58
C LEU A 183 0.81 34.81 -10.69
N VAL A 184 0.88 34.68 -9.36
CA VAL A 184 0.56 35.76 -8.43
C VAL A 184 1.55 36.92 -8.60
N ASP A 185 2.84 36.64 -8.77
CA ASP A 185 3.86 37.66 -9.02
C ASP A 185 3.58 38.42 -10.32
N VAL A 186 3.16 37.72 -11.39
CA VAL A 186 2.71 38.36 -12.63
C VAL A 186 1.56 39.32 -12.36
N VAL A 187 0.52 38.86 -11.66
CA VAL A 187 -0.65 39.70 -11.35
C VAL A 187 -0.27 40.92 -10.52
N ASN A 188 0.64 40.76 -9.56
CA ASN A 188 1.14 41.88 -8.76
C ASN A 188 1.90 42.90 -9.61
N SER A 189 2.73 42.45 -10.55
CA SER A 189 3.46 43.34 -11.47
C SER A 189 2.58 44.09 -12.47
N LEU A 190 1.34 43.65 -12.67
CA LEU A 190 0.39 44.26 -13.61
C LEU A 190 -0.63 45.18 -12.92
N LYS A 191 -0.47 45.46 -11.62
CA LYS A 191 -1.44 46.28 -10.87
C LYS A 191 -1.49 47.71 -11.43
N PRO A 192 -2.69 48.23 -11.77
CA PRO A 192 -2.86 49.58 -12.30
C PRO A 192 -2.60 50.61 -11.19
N GLY A 193 -1.34 51.01 -11.07
CA GLY A 193 -0.80 51.91 -10.05
C GLY A 193 0.73 51.92 -10.15
N ASP A 194 1.32 50.73 -10.31
CA ASP A 194 2.78 50.56 -10.40
C ASP A 194 3.31 50.76 -11.83
N ASN A 195 2.48 50.51 -12.85
CA ASN A 195 2.88 50.62 -14.27
C ASN A 195 2.39 51.91 -14.96
N LYS A 196 1.86 52.88 -14.20
CA LYS A 196 1.41 54.13 -14.78
C LYS A 196 2.60 55.08 -14.91
N LEU A 197 3.05 55.26 -16.16
CA LEU A 197 3.63 56.48 -16.79
C LEU A 197 4.81 56.14 -17.71
N ARG A 198 4.55 56.11 -19.03
CA ARG A 198 5.59 56.37 -20.05
C ARG A 198 5.27 57.55 -20.99
N ASN A 199 4.12 58.23 -20.85
CA ASN A 199 3.68 59.22 -21.85
C ASN A 199 3.42 60.65 -21.35
N SER A 200 3.86 61.04 -20.15
CA SER A 200 3.72 62.44 -19.67
C SER A 200 4.98 63.30 -19.75
N SER A 201 6.10 62.79 -20.29
CA SER A 201 7.36 63.57 -20.33
C SER A 201 7.91 63.87 -21.73
N ALA A 202 7.17 63.58 -22.81
CA ALA A 202 7.66 63.78 -24.19
C ALA A 202 6.97 64.92 -24.96
N SER A 203 6.26 65.83 -24.29
CA SER A 203 5.58 66.95 -24.96
C SER A 203 5.84 68.28 -24.25
N SER A 204 7.10 68.71 -24.18
CA SER A 204 7.48 70.09 -23.90
C SER A 204 8.92 70.31 -24.38
N THR A 205 9.10 70.66 -25.65
CA THR A 205 10.05 71.68 -26.16
C THR A 205 10.12 71.54 -27.69
N ALA A 206 9.13 72.12 -28.37
CA ALA A 206 9.27 72.59 -29.74
C ALA A 206 8.51 73.91 -29.82
N THR A 207 9.22 75.04 -30.00
CA THR A 207 8.84 76.34 -30.64
C THR A 207 9.91 77.39 -30.23
N THR A 208 10.98 77.62 -31.01
CA THR A 208 11.17 78.72 -32.01
C THR A 208 11.72 80.04 -31.45
N SER A 209 12.93 80.44 -31.90
CA SER A 209 13.31 81.84 -32.28
C SER A 209 14.73 81.82 -32.87
N LYS A 210 14.88 81.77 -34.20
CA LYS A 210 15.17 82.93 -35.09
C LYS A 210 16.36 83.80 -34.65
N GLU A 211 17.51 83.46 -35.22
CA GLU A 211 18.46 84.30 -35.98
C GLU A 211 18.09 85.79 -36.13
N HIS A 212 19.00 86.68 -35.70
CA HIS A 212 19.27 87.97 -36.33
C HIS A 212 20.67 88.49 -35.92
N ASP A 213 21.50 88.71 -36.95
CA ASP A 213 22.75 89.49 -37.10
C ASP A 213 23.82 89.52 -35.99
#